data_AF-A0A1E1W2R3-F1
#
_entry.id   AF-A0A1E1W2R3-F1
#
_cell.length_a   1.000
_cell.length_b   1.000
_cell.length_c   1.000
_cell.angle_alpha   90.00
_cell.angle_beta   90.00
_cell.angle_gamma   90.00
#
_symmetry.space_group_name_H-M   'P 1'
#
loop_
_entity.id
_entity.type
_entity.pdbx_description
1 polymer ?
#
loop_
_entity_poly.entity_id
_entity_poly.type
_entity_poly.pdbx_seq_one_letter_code
_entity_poly.pdbx_strand_id
1 'polypeptide(L)'
;MSLALLLEKYDVSTEEGLQKALGEIDKEEQEVNEALSGALSRAVTLEGRLRSASHAYTRLGEVKNDAQTAADMVDKTAALARDVSAKVRQLDLARSRVAECQRRVHDLIDLQLCSAGVEAAIKAHDYETGAGHVARFL
;
A
#
# COMPACT_ATOMS: atom_id res chain seq x y z
N MET A 1 54.62 27.41 -11.93
CA MET A 1 55.75 26.98 -12.82
C MET A 1 56.86 26.41 -11.92
N SER A 2 57.87 25.64 -12.38
CA SER A 2 58.94 25.18 -11.46
C SER A 2 59.73 26.39 -10.91
N LEU A 3 59.95 26.47 -9.60
CA LEU A 3 60.68 27.58 -8.93
C LEU A 3 62.05 27.85 -9.57
N ALA A 4 62.68 26.81 -10.13
CA ALA A 4 63.94 26.88 -10.85
C ALA A 4 63.86 27.71 -12.14
N LEU A 5 62.73 27.69 -12.85
CA LEU A 5 62.50 28.44 -14.09
C LEU A 5 62.24 29.94 -13.85
N LEU A 6 61.78 30.31 -12.65
CA LEU A 6 61.58 31.71 -12.22
C LEU A 6 62.90 32.36 -11.83
N LEU A 7 63.79 31.60 -11.16
CA LEU A 7 65.15 32.02 -10.80
C LEU A 7 66.10 32.14 -12.01
N GLU A 8 65.88 31.36 -13.07
CA GLU A 8 66.62 31.50 -14.34
C GLU A 8 66.16 32.68 -15.20
N LYS A 9 64.91 33.15 -15.01
CA LYS A 9 64.30 34.22 -15.83
C LYS A 9 64.60 35.64 -15.35
N TYR A 10 64.92 35.80 -14.06
CA TYR A 10 65.16 37.09 -13.43
C TYR A 10 66.53 37.09 -12.77
N ASP A 11 67.34 38.12 -13.06
CA ASP A 11 68.65 38.31 -12.44
C ASP A 11 68.47 38.69 -10.96
N VAL A 12 68.40 37.67 -10.11
CA VAL A 12 68.24 37.77 -8.64
C VAL A 12 69.43 38.48 -7.96
N SER A 13 70.47 38.86 -8.69
CA SER A 13 71.56 39.71 -8.17
C SER A 13 71.20 41.20 -8.11
N THR A 14 70.06 41.62 -8.67
CA THR A 14 69.56 43.00 -8.59
C THR A 14 68.24 43.09 -7.81
N GLU A 15 68.09 44.14 -7.00
CA GLU A 15 66.93 44.35 -6.13
C GLU A 15 65.60 44.40 -6.92
N GLU A 16 65.62 44.94 -8.14
CA GLU A 16 64.46 44.99 -9.04
C GLU A 16 64.07 43.62 -9.61
N GLY A 17 65.03 42.74 -9.90
CA GLY A 17 64.77 41.38 -10.39
C GLY A 17 64.15 40.50 -9.31
N LEU A 18 64.62 40.67 -8.07
CA LEU A 18 64.12 39.96 -6.89
C LEU A 18 62.68 40.39 -6.55
N GLN A 19 62.38 41.70 -6.63
CA GLN A 19 61.01 42.22 -6.46
C GLN A 19 60.04 41.71 -7.52
N LYS A 20 60.46 41.59 -8.79
CA LYS A 20 59.60 41.04 -9.85
C LYS A 20 59.32 39.55 -9.66
N ALA A 21 60.33 38.76 -9.29
CA ALA A 21 60.15 37.35 -9.00
C ALA A 21 59.21 37.12 -7.80
N LEU A 22 59.35 37.93 -6.73
CA LEU A 22 58.43 37.92 -5.59
C LEU A 22 56.99 38.27 -6.01
N GLY A 23 56.81 39.30 -6.84
CA GLY A 23 55.48 39.69 -7.32
C GLY A 23 54.79 38.63 -8.20
N GLU A 24 55.55 37.88 -9.01
CA GLU A 24 54.98 36.75 -9.77
C GLU A 24 54.62 35.57 -8.86
N ILE A 25 55.43 35.29 -7.84
CA ILE A 25 55.15 34.23 -6.85
C ILE A 25 53.91 34.58 -6.03
N ASP A 26 53.79 35.82 -5.55
CA ASP A 26 52.60 36.29 -4.82
C ASP A 26 51.34 36.15 -5.68
N LYS A 27 51.45 36.44 -6.98
CA LYS A 27 50.34 36.29 -7.92
C LYS A 27 49.96 34.82 -8.16
N GLU A 28 50.95 33.94 -8.38
CA GLU A 28 50.70 32.49 -8.48
C GLU A 28 50.09 31.93 -7.17
N GLU A 29 50.56 32.37 -5.99
CA GLU A 29 49.96 31.99 -4.70
C GLU A 29 48.51 32.46 -4.59
N GLN A 30 48.20 33.70 -5.00
CA GLN A 30 46.84 34.22 -4.98
C GLN A 30 45.90 33.43 -5.87
N GLU A 31 46.32 33.12 -7.10
CA GLU A 31 45.53 32.32 -8.05
C GLU A 31 45.28 30.90 -7.52
N VAL A 32 46.30 30.27 -6.94
CA VAL A 32 46.16 28.94 -6.33
C VAL A 32 45.23 28.98 -5.11
N ASN A 33 45.34 30.00 -4.27
CA ASN A 33 44.50 30.14 -3.09
C ASN A 33 43.02 30.38 -3.45
N GLU A 34 42.74 31.18 -4.48
CA GLU A 34 41.39 31.36 -5.02
C GLU A 34 40.83 30.07 -5.61
N ALA A 35 41.63 29.33 -6.39
CA ALA A 35 41.23 28.05 -6.96
C ALA A 35 40.94 27.01 -5.86
N LEU A 36 41.75 26.98 -4.80
CA LEU A 36 41.58 26.11 -3.64
C LEU A 36 40.31 26.46 -2.86
N SER A 37 40.06 27.74 -2.59
CA SER A 37 38.81 28.21 -1.96
C SER A 37 37.58 27.84 -2.78
N GLY A 38 37.66 27.99 -4.11
CA GLY A 38 36.62 27.53 -5.04
C GLY A 38 36.42 26.01 -5.01
N ALA A 39 37.49 25.22 -4.88
CA ALA A 39 37.38 23.77 -4.77
C ALA A 39 36.76 23.31 -3.44
N LEU A 40 37.18 23.92 -2.33
CA LEU A 40 36.65 23.62 -0.99
C LEU A 40 35.17 23.96 -0.87
N SER A 41 34.74 25.12 -1.36
CA SER A 41 33.31 25.51 -1.34
C SER A 41 32.43 24.52 -2.13
N ARG A 42 32.91 24.04 -3.28
CA ARG A 42 32.23 22.98 -4.04
C ARG A 42 32.18 21.67 -3.26
N ALA A 43 33.27 21.27 -2.62
CA ALA A 43 33.32 20.03 -1.83
C ALA A 43 32.29 20.04 -0.69
N VAL A 44 32.21 21.14 0.07
CA VAL A 44 31.22 21.32 1.16
C VAL A 44 29.78 21.21 0.63
N THR A 45 29.51 21.82 -0.52
CA THR A 45 28.19 21.76 -1.15
C THR A 45 27.84 20.32 -1.57
N LEU A 46 28.81 19.59 -2.13
CA LEU A 46 28.64 18.22 -2.61
C LEU A 46 28.43 17.24 -1.45
N GLU A 47 29.16 17.40 -0.35
CA GLU A 47 28.94 16.66 0.89
C GLU A 47 27.54 16.92 1.47
N GLY A 48 27.07 18.17 1.44
CA GLY A 48 25.70 18.51 1.83
C GLY A 48 24.65 17.75 1.02
N ARG A 49 24.80 17.74 -0.31
CA ARG A 49 23.91 17.00 -1.21
C ARG A 49 23.97 15.49 -0.98
N LEU A 50 25.16 14.95 -0.72
CA LEU A 50 25.34 13.53 -0.42
C LEU A 50 24.65 13.13 0.89
N ARG A 51 24.75 13.95 1.94
CA ARG A 51 24.02 13.72 3.20
C ARG A 51 22.51 13.74 2.99
N SER A 52 22.00 14.71 2.23
CA SER A 52 20.57 14.75 1.89
C SER A 52 20.13 13.52 1.09
N ALA A 53 20.91 13.09 0.12
CA ALA A 53 20.63 11.88 -0.67
C ALA A 53 20.65 10.62 0.21
N SER A 54 21.62 10.49 1.11
CA SER A 54 21.69 9.37 2.07
C SER A 54 20.47 9.34 2.98
N HIS A 55 20.02 10.50 3.47
CA HIS A 55 18.80 10.57 4.28
C HIS A 55 17.56 10.18 3.47
N ALA A 56 17.46 10.63 2.22
CA ALA A 56 16.36 10.26 1.34
C ALA A 56 16.34 8.75 1.07
N TYR A 57 17.52 8.14 0.90
CA TYR A 57 17.65 6.69 0.72
C TYR A 57 17.14 5.90 1.92
N THR A 58 17.50 6.31 3.15
CA THR A 58 16.97 5.67 4.36
C THR A 58 15.45 5.76 4.44
N ARG A 59 14.87 6.94 4.17
CA ARG A 59 13.40 7.12 4.14
C ARG A 59 12.72 6.26 3.06
N LEU A 60 13.33 6.13 1.89
CA LEU A 60 12.84 5.24 0.84
C LEU A 60 12.85 3.77 1.28
N GLY A 61 13.84 3.36 2.07
CA GLY A 61 13.89 2.04 2.69
C GLY A 61 12.71 1.80 3.66
N GLU A 62 12.39 2.79 4.50
CA GLU A 62 11.22 2.74 5.39
C GLU A 62 9.92 2.62 4.60
N VAL A 63 9.72 3.50 3.61
CA VAL A 63 8.53 3.49 2.74
C VAL A 63 8.38 2.16 2.00
N LYS A 64 9.48 1.55 1.55
CA LYS A 64 9.45 0.23 0.91
C LYS A 64 8.97 -0.85 1.88
N ASN A 65 9.43 -0.84 3.14
CA ASN A 65 8.99 -1.80 4.15
C ASN A 65 7.51 -1.60 4.50
N ASP A 66 7.06 -0.36 4.62
CA ASP A 66 5.65 -0.03 4.86
C ASP A 66 4.77 -0.49 3.69
N ALA A 67 5.20 -0.25 2.45
CA ALA A 67 4.50 -0.71 1.27
C ALA A 67 4.42 -2.25 1.19
N GLN A 68 5.49 -2.95 1.54
CA GLN A 68 5.48 -4.41 1.62
C GLN A 68 4.49 -4.91 2.68
N THR A 69 4.51 -4.30 3.86
CA THR A 69 3.59 -4.64 4.95
C THR A 69 2.13 -4.40 4.54
N ALA A 70 1.86 -3.29 3.84
CA ALA A 70 0.54 -3.00 3.30
C ALA A 70 0.09 -4.02 2.25
N ALA A 71 0.98 -4.43 1.34
CA ALA A 71 0.69 -5.48 0.36
C ALA A 71 0.33 -6.81 1.05
N ASP A 72 1.13 -7.23 2.03
CA ASP A 72 0.88 -8.46 2.80
C ASP A 72 -0.46 -8.39 3.56
N MET A 73 -0.82 -7.22 4.10
CA MET A 73 -2.13 -7.02 4.73
C MET A 73 -3.28 -7.15 3.73
N VAL A 74 -3.16 -6.52 2.55
CA VAL A 74 -4.18 -6.62 1.49
C VAL A 74 -4.38 -8.07 1.06
N ASP A 75 -3.30 -8.82 0.88
CA ASP A 75 -3.38 -10.25 0.51
C ASP A 75 -4.06 -11.09 1.58
N LYS A 76 -3.72 -10.87 2.86
CA LYS A 76 -4.36 -11.54 3.99
C LYS A 76 -5.86 -11.19 4.08
N THR A 77 -6.20 -9.92 3.93
CA THR A 77 -7.60 -9.46 3.94
C THR A 77 -8.38 -10.05 2.77
N ALA A 78 -7.79 -10.12 1.58
CA ALA A 78 -8.42 -10.73 0.40
C ALA A 78 -8.64 -12.23 0.60
N ALA A 79 -7.69 -12.94 1.22
CA ALA A 79 -7.84 -14.34 1.57
C ALA A 79 -8.98 -14.56 2.58
N LEU A 80 -8.99 -13.77 3.66
CA LEU A 80 -10.05 -13.83 4.67
C LEU A 80 -11.42 -13.52 4.07
N ALA A 81 -11.53 -12.50 3.21
CA ALA A 81 -12.78 -12.15 2.53
C ALA A 81 -13.29 -13.28 1.64
N ARG A 82 -12.39 -14.00 0.94
CA ARG A 82 -12.73 -15.19 0.16
C ARG A 82 -13.28 -16.30 1.05
N ASP A 83 -12.61 -16.59 2.17
CA ASP A 83 -13.02 -17.64 3.10
C ASP A 83 -14.37 -17.34 3.75
N VAL A 84 -14.55 -16.10 4.22
CA VAL A 84 -15.83 -15.63 4.79
C VAL A 84 -16.92 -15.71 3.74
N SER A 85 -16.68 -15.25 2.51
CA SER A 85 -17.66 -15.34 1.42
C SER A 85 -18.05 -16.79 1.11
N ALA A 86 -17.10 -17.71 1.11
CA ALA A 86 -17.38 -19.14 0.91
C ALA A 86 -18.25 -19.69 2.04
N LYS A 87 -17.95 -19.36 3.29
CA LYS A 87 -18.76 -19.77 4.44
C LYS A 87 -20.18 -19.18 4.42
N VAL A 88 -20.33 -17.91 4.04
CA VAL A 88 -21.64 -17.26 3.89
C VAL A 88 -22.47 -17.99 2.83
N ARG A 89 -21.89 -18.32 1.66
CA ARG A 89 -22.61 -19.10 0.64
C ARG A 89 -23.08 -20.47 1.13
N GLN A 90 -22.26 -21.17 1.92
CA GLN A 90 -22.67 -22.45 2.52
C GLN A 90 -23.82 -22.27 3.52
N LEU A 91 -23.76 -21.21 4.33
CA LEU A 91 -24.81 -20.87 5.27
C LEU A 91 -26.12 -20.50 4.56
N ASP A 92 -26.05 -19.73 3.46
CA ASP A 92 -27.21 -19.38 2.65
C ASP A 92 -27.87 -20.61 2.04
N LEU A 93 -27.07 -21.58 1.55
CA LEU A 93 -27.59 -22.83 1.02
C LEU A 93 -28.29 -23.66 2.12
N ALA A 94 -27.68 -23.76 3.30
CA ALA A 94 -28.30 -24.44 4.44
C ALA A 94 -29.62 -23.75 4.85
N ARG A 95 -29.62 -22.42 4.93
CA ARG A 95 -30.82 -21.62 5.24
C ARG A 95 -31.93 -21.82 4.21
N SER A 96 -31.59 -21.82 2.93
CA SER A 96 -32.55 -22.06 1.83
C SER A 96 -33.21 -23.43 1.96
N ARG A 97 -32.42 -24.47 2.23
CA ARG A 97 -32.94 -25.84 2.46
C ARG A 97 -33.86 -25.91 3.69
N VAL A 98 -33.48 -25.26 4.79
CA VAL A 98 -34.32 -25.21 6.00
C VAL A 98 -35.64 -24.49 5.71
N ALA A 99 -35.60 -23.36 5.00
CA ALA A 99 -36.81 -22.62 4.62
C ALA A 99 -37.72 -23.44 3.70
N GLU A 100 -37.17 -24.23 2.79
CA GLU A 100 -37.93 -25.17 1.97
C GLU A 100 -38.59 -26.27 2.81
N CYS A 101 -37.84 -26.92 3.70
CA CYS A 101 -38.40 -27.92 4.62
C CYS A 101 -39.52 -27.33 5.48
N GLN A 102 -39.33 -26.11 5.99
CA GLN A 102 -40.34 -25.43 6.81
C GLN A 102 -41.63 -25.18 6.02
N ARG A 103 -41.53 -24.74 4.76
CA ARG A 103 -42.71 -24.58 3.89
C ARG A 103 -43.43 -25.92 3.68
N ARG A 104 -42.70 -26.96 3.29
CA ARG A 104 -43.28 -28.31 3.11
C ARG A 104 -43.95 -28.83 4.37
N VAL A 105 -43.37 -28.59 5.55
CA VAL A 105 -43.97 -28.97 6.83
C VAL A 105 -45.26 -28.19 7.07
N HIS A 106 -45.28 -26.89 6.78
CA HIS A 106 -46.48 -26.07 6.90
C HIS A 106 -47.59 -26.57 5.96
N ASP A 107 -47.26 -26.85 4.70
CA ASP A 107 -48.19 -27.39 3.70
C ASP A 107 -48.77 -28.74 4.17
N LEU A 108 -47.96 -29.61 4.77
CA LEU A 108 -48.42 -30.88 5.36
C LEU A 108 -49.35 -30.69 6.55
N ILE A 109 -49.07 -29.71 7.42
CA ILE A 109 -49.93 -29.37 8.56
C ILE A 109 -51.28 -28.86 8.06
N ASP A 110 -51.28 -27.98 7.06
CA ASP A 110 -52.50 -27.46 6.46
C ASP A 110 -53.32 -28.57 5.77
N LEU A 111 -52.66 -29.49 5.07
CA LEU A 111 -53.32 -30.67 4.49
C LEU A 111 -53.96 -31.54 5.57
N GLN A 112 -53.25 -31.83 6.67
CA GLN A 112 -53.81 -32.60 7.78
C GLN A 112 -55.03 -31.91 8.40
N LEU A 113 -54.96 -30.59 8.60
CA LEU A 113 -56.07 -29.80 9.14
C LEU A 113 -57.28 -29.85 8.22
N CYS A 114 -57.08 -29.68 6.91
CA CYS A 114 -58.15 -29.75 5.92
C CYS A 114 -58.75 -31.16 5.85
N SER A 115 -57.91 -32.21 5.86
CA SER A 115 -58.38 -33.61 5.85
C SER A 115 -59.22 -33.93 7.10
N ALA A 116 -58.78 -33.51 8.28
CA ALA A 116 -59.53 -33.71 9.52
C ALA A 116 -60.85 -32.91 9.51
N GLY A 117 -60.84 -31.68 8.98
CA GLY A 117 -62.04 -30.87 8.80
C GLY A 117 -63.07 -31.51 7.86
N VAL A 118 -62.62 -32.06 6.73
CA VAL A 118 -63.48 -32.81 5.79
C VAL A 118 -64.07 -34.05 6.45
N GLU A 119 -63.26 -34.85 7.16
CA GLU A 119 -63.75 -36.06 7.83
C GLU A 119 -64.80 -35.73 8.91
N ALA A 120 -64.57 -34.66 9.68
CA ALA A 120 -65.52 -34.19 10.69
C ALA A 120 -66.83 -33.68 10.07
N ALA A 121 -66.74 -32.90 8.98
CA ALA A 121 -67.90 -32.36 8.28
C ALA A 121 -68.77 -33.46 7.64
N ILE A 122 -68.13 -34.50 7.06
CA ILE A 122 -68.83 -35.68 6.53
C ILE A 122 -69.57 -36.43 7.65
N LYS A 123 -68.94 -36.64 8.81
CA LYS A 123 -69.59 -37.28 9.98
C LYS A 123 -70.77 -36.47 10.51
N ALA A 124 -70.73 -35.15 10.37
CA ALA A 124 -71.80 -34.24 10.77
C ALA A 124 -72.89 -34.03 9.69
N HIS A 125 -72.76 -34.66 8.51
CA HIS A 125 -73.62 -34.43 7.33
C HIS A 125 -73.63 -32.97 6.82
N ASP A 126 -72.62 -32.17 7.17
CA ASP A 126 -72.45 -30.79 6.71
C ASP A 126 -71.49 -30.76 5.51
N TYR A 127 -72.06 -31.01 4.32
CA TYR A 127 -71.29 -31.08 3.08
C TYR A 127 -70.81 -29.72 2.59
N GLU A 128 -71.42 -28.61 3.03
CA GLU A 128 -71.02 -27.26 2.66
C GLU A 128 -69.70 -26.89 3.34
N THR A 129 -69.59 -27.15 4.64
CA THR A 129 -68.33 -26.97 5.37
C THR A 129 -67.23 -27.92 4.88
N GLY A 130 -67.58 -29.16 4.52
CA GLY A 130 -66.65 -30.11 3.89
C GLY A 130 -66.11 -29.61 2.55
N ALA A 131 -66.97 -29.08 1.69
CA ALA A 131 -66.56 -28.48 0.41
C ALA A 131 -65.63 -27.27 0.61
N GLY A 132 -65.86 -26.46 1.66
CA GLY A 132 -64.99 -25.34 2.03
C GLY A 132 -63.57 -25.78 2.42
N HIS A 133 -63.43 -26.88 3.15
CA HIS A 133 -62.11 -27.45 3.49
C HIS A 133 -61.37 -28.02 2.28
N VAL A 134 -62.09 -28.61 1.30
CA VAL A 134 -61.49 -29.08 0.03
C VAL A 134 -61.06 -27.90 -0.83
N ALA A 135 -61.90 -26.86 -0.95
CA ALA A 135 -61.61 -25.67 -1.75
C ALA A 135 -60.43 -24.85 -1.21
N ARG A 136 -60.09 -24.97 0.07
CA ARG A 136 -58.91 -24.31 0.67
C ARG A 136 -57.58 -24.99 0.31
N PHE A 137 -57.61 -26.27 -0.06
CA PHE A 137 -56.42 -27.05 -0.38
C PHE A 137 -56.11 -27.12 -1.89
N LEU A 138 -57.14 -26.97 -2.74
CA LEU A 138 -57.02 -26.85 -4.21
C LEU A 138 -56.51 -25.48 -4.65
#